data_AF-A0A9Q9AU25-F1
#
_entry.id   AF-A0A9Q9AU25-F1
#
_cell.length_a   1.000
_cell.length_b   1.000
_cell.length_c   1.000
_cell.angle_alpha   90.00
_cell.angle_beta   90.00
_cell.angle_gamma   90.00
#
_symmetry.space_group_name_H-M   'P 1'
#
loop_
_entity.id
_entity.type
_entity.pdbx_description
1 polymer ?
#
loop_
_entity_poly.entity_id
_entity_poly.type
_entity_poly.pdbx_seq_one_letter_code
_entity_poly.pdbx_strand_id
1 'polypeptide(L)'
;MLIVLSKRVIGFIIFATAARVKSATSDLTFDWNGSHQASFNVDSPKSLQPVTLPPTTDRTNKLRTSCHAFCKALETPPPPEEILEKHFISSPKITEHGPEWARSRLPFVAKTYSGADEFLEYFSTLSKVLSMKMDPAPAPGEFAVQIHSFDHDEKPVDEGQEPSNRRGSGFVFVQGGGKFSSVEPGKSWNEKFVYRFSEFDQAGKIGHWE
;
A
#
# COMPACT_ATOMS: atom_id res chain seq x y z
N MET A 1 -5.01 53.44 12.47
CA MET A 1 -5.90 53.14 11.33
C MET A 1 -5.98 51.62 11.20
N LEU A 2 -7.15 51.10 11.51
CA LEU A 2 -7.50 49.68 11.63
C LEU A 2 -7.71 49.10 10.21
N ILE A 3 -7.14 47.93 9.89
CA ILE A 3 -7.74 47.03 8.90
C ILE A 3 -7.94 45.69 9.58
N VAL A 4 -9.20 45.45 9.92
CA VAL A 4 -9.77 44.17 10.33
C VAL A 4 -10.25 43.46 9.06
N LEU A 5 -9.71 42.28 8.79
CA LEU A 5 -10.36 41.21 8.01
C LEU A 5 -10.15 39.93 8.85
N SER A 6 -11.00 39.68 9.86
CA SER A 6 -12.30 38.98 9.75
C SER A 6 -12.19 37.58 9.11
N LYS A 7 -12.05 36.58 9.99
CA LYS A 7 -12.68 35.25 9.97
C LYS A 7 -13.02 34.67 8.58
N ARG A 8 -12.08 33.92 7.98
CA ARG A 8 -12.39 32.65 7.31
C ARG A 8 -11.29 31.63 7.58
N VAL A 9 -11.72 30.56 8.24
CA VAL A 9 -11.00 29.34 8.57
C VAL A 9 -10.37 28.77 7.31
N ILE A 10 -9.04 28.66 7.29
CA ILE A 10 -8.31 27.91 6.27
C ILE A 10 -8.49 26.43 6.64
N GLY A 11 -9.63 25.87 6.25
CA GLY A 11 -9.76 24.45 5.99
C GLY A 11 -9.33 24.23 4.55
N PHE A 12 -8.25 23.49 4.34
CA PHE A 12 -7.88 22.98 3.01
C PHE A 12 -7.33 21.55 3.19
N ILE A 13 -8.17 20.54 2.94
CA ILE A 13 -8.29 19.72 1.71
C ILE A 13 -7.42 18.45 1.81
N ILE A 14 -8.06 17.33 2.13
CA ILE A 14 -7.87 16.05 1.42
C ILE A 14 -9.27 15.52 1.10
N PHE A 15 -9.64 15.52 -0.19
CA PHE A 15 -10.80 14.79 -0.69
C PHE A 15 -10.37 13.35 -0.97
N ALA A 16 -10.96 12.37 -0.28
CA ALA A 16 -10.98 11.00 -0.73
C ALA A 16 -12.44 10.60 -1.02
N THR A 17 -12.77 10.53 -2.30
CA THR A 17 -14.07 10.12 -2.84
C THR A 17 -14.25 8.61 -2.62
N ALA A 18 -15.17 8.21 -1.74
CA ALA A 18 -15.54 6.80 -1.57
C ALA A 18 -16.62 6.41 -2.59
N ALA A 19 -16.25 5.63 -3.61
CA ALA A 19 -17.21 5.00 -4.52
C ALA A 19 -17.61 3.61 -3.98
N ARG A 20 -18.91 3.45 -3.68
CA ARG A 20 -19.55 2.23 -3.19
C ARG A 20 -19.93 1.33 -4.37
N VAL A 21 -19.24 0.21 -4.56
CA VAL A 21 -19.62 -0.81 -5.55
C VAL A 21 -20.54 -1.85 -4.88
N LYS A 22 -21.80 -1.90 -5.34
CA LYS A 22 -22.70 -3.05 -5.12
C LYS A 22 -22.53 -3.99 -6.31
N SER A 23 -22.16 -5.24 -6.08
CA SER A 23 -22.20 -6.27 -7.12
C SER A 23 -23.42 -7.16 -6.89
N ALA A 24 -24.31 -7.18 -7.88
CA ALA A 24 -25.44 -8.08 -7.99
C ALA A 24 -24.97 -9.47 -8.44
N THR A 25 -25.66 -10.49 -7.94
CA THR A 25 -25.56 -11.90 -8.31
C THR A 25 -26.31 -12.17 -9.63
N SER A 26 -25.75 -13.01 -10.49
CA SER A 26 -26.54 -13.85 -11.40
C SER A 26 -25.74 -15.07 -11.85
N ASP A 27 -26.30 -16.24 -11.51
CA ASP A 27 -25.94 -17.56 -11.97
C ASP A 27 -26.11 -17.70 -13.48
N LEU A 28 -25.15 -18.35 -14.14
CA LEU A 28 -25.34 -19.02 -15.42
C LEU A 28 -24.54 -20.32 -15.42
N THR A 29 -25.25 -21.45 -15.29
CA THR A 29 -24.76 -22.80 -15.55
C THR A 29 -24.72 -23.04 -17.06
N PHE A 30 -23.63 -23.65 -17.55
CA PHE A 30 -23.47 -24.06 -18.94
C PHE A 30 -23.06 -25.53 -18.97
N ASP A 31 -23.94 -26.38 -19.49
CA ASP A 31 -23.72 -27.81 -19.71
C ASP A 31 -22.99 -28.04 -21.05
N TRP A 32 -21.93 -28.82 -21.04
CA TRP A 32 -21.26 -29.28 -22.26
C TRP A 32 -21.16 -30.81 -22.27
N ASN A 33 -22.02 -31.43 -23.08
CA ASN A 33 -21.94 -32.84 -23.45
C ASN A 33 -21.35 -32.94 -24.86
N GLY A 34 -20.24 -33.66 -25.03
CA GLY A 34 -19.61 -33.82 -26.34
C GLY A 34 -18.36 -34.69 -26.32
N SER A 35 -18.56 -36.00 -26.35
CA SER A 35 -17.57 -37.05 -26.52
C SER A 35 -16.97 -37.09 -27.93
N HIS A 36 -15.64 -37.18 -28.05
CA HIS A 36 -14.96 -37.95 -29.11
C HIS A 36 -13.52 -38.31 -28.68
N GLN A 37 -13.24 -39.62 -28.72
CA GLN A 37 -11.91 -40.21 -28.50
C GLN A 37 -11.00 -40.01 -29.72
N ALA A 38 -9.77 -39.56 -29.47
CA ALA A 38 -8.63 -39.78 -30.35
C ALA A 38 -7.43 -40.15 -29.46
N SER A 39 -6.92 -41.37 -29.62
CA SER A 39 -5.80 -41.94 -28.89
C SER A 39 -4.48 -41.50 -29.53
N PHE A 40 -3.71 -40.69 -28.80
CA PHE A 40 -2.30 -40.43 -29.08
C PHE A 40 -1.45 -41.01 -27.94
N ASN A 41 -0.54 -41.91 -28.30
CA ASN A 41 0.47 -42.44 -27.40
C ASN A 41 1.63 -41.42 -27.40
N VAL A 42 1.81 -40.71 -26.30
CA VAL A 42 2.87 -39.71 -26.11
C VAL A 42 3.61 -40.09 -24.84
N ASP A 43 4.91 -40.29 -24.96
CA ASP A 43 5.82 -40.63 -23.86
C ASP A 43 5.55 -39.75 -22.63
N SER A 44 5.35 -40.40 -21.49
CA SER A 44 5.05 -39.76 -20.20
C SER A 44 6.02 -38.61 -19.89
N PRO A 45 5.56 -37.34 -19.90
CA PRO A 45 6.36 -36.27 -19.35
C PRO A 45 6.45 -36.47 -17.84
N LYS A 46 7.67 -36.38 -17.29
CA LYS A 46 7.91 -36.35 -15.84
C LYS A 46 6.89 -35.40 -15.21
N SER A 47 6.05 -35.95 -14.33
CA SER A 47 5.03 -35.24 -13.57
C SER A 47 5.61 -33.94 -13.00
N LEU A 48 5.35 -32.82 -13.68
CA LEU A 48 5.56 -31.50 -13.12
C LEU A 48 4.62 -31.39 -11.94
N GLN A 49 5.19 -31.41 -10.74
CA GLN A 49 4.43 -31.16 -9.52
C GLN A 49 3.76 -29.79 -9.69
N PRO A 50 2.45 -29.65 -9.40
CA PRO A 50 1.81 -28.35 -9.41
C PRO A 50 2.58 -27.42 -8.47
N VAL A 51 3.11 -26.32 -9.00
CA VAL A 51 3.60 -25.23 -8.14
C VAL A 51 2.36 -24.66 -7.48
N THR A 52 2.09 -25.12 -6.26
CA THR A 52 0.98 -24.65 -5.44
C THR A 52 1.29 -23.21 -5.05
N LEU A 53 0.81 -22.23 -5.84
CA LEU A 53 0.72 -20.87 -5.35
C LEU A 53 -0.16 -20.90 -4.10
N PRO A 54 0.23 -20.24 -2.99
CA PRO A 54 -0.63 -20.16 -1.83
C PRO A 54 -1.97 -19.57 -2.27
N PRO A 55 -3.10 -20.11 -1.78
CA PRO A 55 -4.41 -19.59 -2.14
C PRO A 55 -4.43 -18.08 -1.86
N THR A 56 -5.06 -17.31 -2.75
CA THR A 56 -5.14 -15.84 -2.71
C THR A 56 -5.52 -15.28 -1.33
N THR A 57 -6.25 -16.06 -0.52
CA THR A 57 -6.57 -15.81 0.88
C THR A 57 -5.34 -15.72 1.80
N ASP A 58 -4.33 -16.58 1.64
CA ASP A 58 -3.11 -16.56 2.45
C ASP A 58 -2.27 -15.30 2.18
N ARG A 59 -2.08 -14.96 0.90
CA ARG A 59 -1.42 -13.69 0.54
C ARG A 59 -2.18 -12.49 1.05
N THR A 60 -3.51 -12.50 0.97
CA THR A 60 -4.36 -11.42 1.49
C THR A 60 -4.14 -11.22 2.98
N ASN A 61 -4.20 -12.30 3.76
CA ASN A 61 -3.99 -12.27 5.20
C ASN A 61 -2.57 -11.80 5.54
N LYS A 62 -1.56 -12.28 4.81
CA LYS A 62 -0.17 -11.86 4.98
C LYS A 62 0.00 -10.35 4.77
N LEU A 63 -0.54 -9.80 3.69
CA LEU A 63 -0.48 -8.36 3.41
C LEU A 63 -1.20 -7.53 4.48
N ARG A 64 -2.39 -7.97 4.93
CA ARG A 64 -3.11 -7.32 6.03
C ARG A 64 -2.28 -7.31 7.30
N THR A 65 -1.75 -8.46 7.71
CA THR A 65 -0.96 -8.60 8.93
C THR A 65 0.28 -7.71 8.89
N SER A 66 1.02 -7.70 7.78
CA SER A 66 2.21 -6.84 7.61
C SER A 66 1.87 -5.35 7.69
N CYS A 67 0.84 -4.90 6.95
CA CYS A 67 0.43 -3.49 6.97
C CYS A 67 -0.13 -3.07 8.33
N HIS A 68 -0.91 -3.94 8.98
CA HIS A 68 -1.43 -3.68 10.31
C HIS A 68 -0.31 -3.54 11.34
N ALA A 69 0.71 -4.41 11.28
CA ALA A 69 1.87 -4.30 12.16
C ALA A 69 2.60 -2.97 11.98
N PHE A 70 2.73 -2.48 10.75
CA PHE A 70 3.29 -1.15 10.48
C PHE A 70 2.40 -0.03 11.04
N CYS A 71 1.10 -0.01 10.73
CA CYS A 71 0.17 1.00 11.25
C CYS A 71 0.14 1.02 12.80
N LYS A 72 0.22 -0.16 13.43
CA LYS A 72 0.28 -0.28 14.89
C LYS A 72 1.57 0.31 15.46
N ALA A 73 2.71 0.13 14.77
CA ALA A 73 3.97 0.74 15.18
C ALA A 73 3.90 2.28 15.15
N LEU A 74 3.15 2.89 14.23
CA LEU A 74 3.01 4.35 14.15
C LEU A 74 2.23 4.97 15.32
N GLU A 75 1.50 4.19 16.12
CA GLU A 75 0.86 4.70 17.35
C GLU A 75 1.90 5.14 18.40
N THR A 76 3.02 4.40 18.47
CA THR A 76 4.19 4.69 19.31
C THR A 76 5.44 4.42 18.47
N PRO A 77 5.82 5.36 17.59
CA PRO A 77 6.80 5.08 16.55
C PRO A 77 8.17 4.75 17.14
N PRO A 78 8.77 3.60 16.78
CA PRO A 78 10.18 3.34 17.07
C PRO A 78 11.08 4.22 16.18
N PRO A 79 12.42 4.17 16.35
CA PRO A 79 13.34 4.87 15.46
C PRO A 79 13.09 4.51 13.97
N PRO A 80 13.23 5.46 13.02
CA PRO A 80 12.97 5.22 11.61
C PRO A 80 13.76 4.04 11.01
N GLU A 81 14.96 3.78 11.49
CA GLU A 81 15.79 2.65 11.10
C GLU A 81 15.14 1.30 11.44
N GLU A 82 14.53 1.20 12.62
CA GLU A 82 13.80 0.01 13.05
C GLU A 82 12.51 -0.17 12.23
N ILE A 83 11.82 0.93 11.90
CA ILE A 83 10.64 0.88 11.02
C ILE A 83 11.04 0.34 9.65
N LEU A 84 12.11 0.87 9.06
CA LEU A 84 12.65 0.46 7.77
C LEU A 84 12.99 -1.03 7.77
N GLU A 85 13.82 -1.47 8.72
CA GLU A 85 14.27 -2.86 8.82
C GLU A 85 13.10 -3.84 8.95
N LYS A 86 12.13 -3.51 9.81
CA LYS A 86 11.06 -4.43 10.18
C LYS A 86 9.94 -4.50 9.15
N HIS A 87 9.57 -3.37 8.54
CA HIS A 87 8.33 -3.27 7.76
C HIS A 87 8.55 -3.11 6.25
N PHE A 88 9.73 -2.64 5.82
CA PHE A 88 9.97 -2.24 4.45
C PHE A 88 11.04 -3.09 3.77
N ILE A 89 10.98 -3.15 2.44
CA ILE A 89 12.07 -3.72 1.62
C ILE A 89 13.31 -2.83 1.71
N SER A 90 14.47 -3.32 1.25
CA SER A 90 15.75 -2.59 1.32
C SER A 90 15.80 -1.26 0.55
N SER A 91 14.98 -1.12 -0.51
CA SER A 91 14.87 0.09 -1.31
C SER A 91 13.41 0.53 -1.42
N PRO A 92 12.81 1.03 -0.32
CA PRO A 92 11.40 1.40 -0.30
C PRO A 92 11.15 2.74 -0.97
N LYS A 93 9.87 3.07 -1.15
CA LYS A 93 9.40 4.39 -1.56
C LYS A 93 8.37 4.93 -0.59
N ILE A 94 8.39 6.23 -0.36
CA ILE A 94 7.31 6.97 0.31
C ILE A 94 6.86 8.07 -0.62
N THR A 95 5.57 8.23 -0.88
CA THR A 95 5.05 9.38 -1.65
C THR A 95 3.98 10.10 -0.85
N GLU A 96 4.22 11.38 -0.60
CA GLU A 96 3.23 12.25 0.03
C GLU A 96 2.49 13.02 -1.04
N HIS A 97 1.20 12.74 -1.16
CA HIS A 97 0.35 13.41 -2.11
C HIS A 97 -0.05 14.80 -1.59
N GLY A 98 -0.10 15.76 -2.50
CA GLY A 98 -0.49 17.12 -2.16
C GLY A 98 -0.19 18.11 -3.27
N PRO A 99 -0.67 19.35 -3.14
CA PRO A 99 -0.37 20.37 -4.13
C PRO A 99 1.08 20.85 -4.03
N GLU A 100 1.76 21.01 -5.17
CA GLU A 100 3.16 21.45 -5.23
C GLU A 100 3.39 22.80 -4.55
N TRP A 101 2.41 23.71 -4.62
CA TRP A 101 2.53 25.04 -4.01
C TRP A 101 2.70 25.00 -2.49
N ALA A 102 2.34 23.90 -1.82
CA ALA A 102 2.47 23.75 -0.38
C ALA A 102 3.90 23.38 0.06
N ARG A 103 4.79 22.98 -0.86
CA ARG A 103 6.18 22.55 -0.54
C ARG A 103 6.99 23.58 0.22
N SER A 104 6.73 24.87 0.01
CA SER A 104 7.40 25.96 0.74
C SER A 104 7.17 25.90 2.26
N ARG A 105 6.10 25.24 2.72
CA ARG A 105 5.75 25.09 4.14
C ARG A 105 5.74 23.64 4.60
N LEU A 106 5.43 22.73 3.69
CA LEU A 106 5.36 21.29 3.92
C LEU A 106 6.34 20.62 2.94
N PRO A 107 7.65 20.62 3.22
CA PRO A 107 8.68 20.17 2.28
C PRO A 107 8.59 18.69 1.89
N PHE A 108 7.73 17.93 2.56
CA PHE A 108 7.47 16.53 2.28
C PHE A 108 6.38 16.30 1.22
N VAL A 109 5.48 17.26 0.94
CA VAL A 109 4.35 17.04 0.00
C VAL A 109 4.76 17.11 -1.47
N ALA A 110 4.02 16.41 -2.33
CA ALA A 110 4.31 16.29 -3.76
C ALA A 110 5.76 15.83 -4.03
N LYS A 111 6.27 14.94 -3.16
CA LYS A 111 7.61 14.38 -3.21
C LYS A 111 7.53 12.87 -3.01
N THR A 112 8.36 12.16 -3.77
CA THR A 112 8.63 10.74 -3.56
C THR A 112 10.05 10.61 -2.99
N TYR A 113 10.17 9.95 -1.85
CA TYR A 113 11.42 9.55 -1.22
C TYR A 113 11.71 8.10 -1.60
N SER A 114 12.90 7.81 -2.12
CA SER A 114 13.29 6.50 -2.64
C SER A 114 14.60 5.99 -2.04
N GLY A 115 14.60 4.76 -1.55
CA GLY A 115 15.76 4.13 -0.93
C GLY A 115 15.84 4.39 0.58
N ALA A 116 16.78 3.71 1.24
CA ALA A 116 16.94 3.77 2.69
C ALA A 116 17.27 5.18 3.19
N ASP A 117 18.18 5.89 2.52
CA ASP A 117 18.62 7.21 2.96
C ASP A 117 17.48 8.24 2.89
N GLU A 118 16.75 8.28 1.77
CA GLU A 118 15.60 9.19 1.62
C GLU A 118 14.42 8.78 2.52
N PHE A 119 14.28 7.50 2.85
CA PHE A 119 13.31 7.05 3.86
C PHE A 119 13.60 7.70 5.22
N LEU A 120 14.86 7.73 5.66
CA LEU A 120 15.25 8.41 6.90
C LEU A 120 15.10 9.94 6.77
N GLU A 121 15.41 10.51 5.60
CA GLU A 121 15.18 11.93 5.31
C GLU A 121 13.71 12.31 5.45
N TYR A 122 12.77 11.46 5.02
CA TYR A 122 11.34 11.70 5.15
C TYR A 122 10.95 11.92 6.62
N PHE A 123 11.31 11.01 7.53
CA PHE A 123 10.99 11.16 8.95
C PHE A 123 11.68 12.37 9.59
N SER A 124 12.93 12.65 9.19
CA SER A 124 13.64 13.88 9.61
C SER A 124 12.94 15.15 9.12
N THR A 125 12.45 15.16 7.88
CA THR A 125 11.75 16.30 7.28
C THR A 125 10.40 16.51 7.94
N LEU A 126 9.62 15.44 8.10
CA LEU A 126 8.28 15.46 8.68
C LEU A 126 8.30 15.98 10.12
N SER A 127 9.20 15.44 10.95
CA SER A 127 9.32 15.81 12.37
C SER A 127 9.72 17.27 12.62
N LYS A 128 10.39 17.93 11.66
CA LYS A 128 10.74 19.35 11.76
C LYS A 128 9.54 20.28 11.64
N VAL A 129 8.48 19.84 10.96
CA VAL A 129 7.34 20.69 10.61
C VAL A 129 6.01 20.20 11.19
N LEU A 130 5.93 18.92 11.57
CA LEU A 130 4.70 18.26 11.99
C LEU A 130 4.92 17.36 13.21
N SER A 131 4.05 17.49 14.20
CA SER A 131 3.87 16.56 15.30
C SER A 131 2.56 15.81 15.11
N MET A 132 2.58 14.50 15.35
CA MET A 132 1.46 13.61 15.06
C MET A 132 1.13 12.77 16.28
N LYS A 133 -0.16 12.58 16.52
CA LYS A 133 -0.70 11.57 17.44
C LYS A 133 -1.75 10.79 16.66
N MET A 134 -1.39 9.57 16.26
CA MET A 134 -2.26 8.71 15.46
C MET A 134 -3.45 8.21 16.29
N ASP A 135 -4.60 8.06 15.63
CA ASP A 135 -5.70 7.25 16.17
C ASP A 135 -5.23 5.79 16.25
N PRO A 136 -5.88 4.93 17.07
CA PRO A 136 -5.60 3.50 17.07
C PRO A 136 -5.73 2.92 15.65
N ALA A 137 -4.79 2.03 15.29
CA ALA A 137 -4.83 1.34 14.02
C ALA A 137 -6.16 0.56 13.87
N PRO A 138 -6.82 0.60 12.70
CA PRO A 138 -8.01 -0.21 12.45
C PRO A 138 -7.66 -1.70 12.58
N ALA A 139 -8.65 -2.54 12.86
CA ALA A 139 -8.43 -3.99 12.89
C ALA A 139 -8.01 -4.49 11.50
N PRO A 140 -7.20 -5.57 11.39
CA PRO A 140 -6.74 -6.08 10.09
C PRO A 140 -7.87 -6.39 9.10
N GLY A 141 -9.05 -6.79 9.59
CA GLY A 141 -10.23 -7.07 8.76
C GLY A 141 -10.84 -5.83 8.10
N GLU A 142 -10.51 -4.63 8.57
CA GLU A 142 -10.99 -3.35 8.03
C GLU A 142 -10.12 -2.86 6.86
N PHE A 143 -9.01 -3.55 6.56
CA PHE A 143 -8.09 -3.20 5.49
C PHE A 143 -8.64 -3.73 4.17
N ALA A 144 -8.84 -2.84 3.20
CA ALA A 144 -9.22 -3.23 1.85
C ALA A 144 -7.98 -3.73 1.12
N VAL A 145 -8.06 -4.95 0.56
CA VAL A 145 -6.93 -5.58 -0.13
C VAL A 145 -7.36 -5.93 -1.54
N GLN A 146 -6.56 -5.52 -2.50
CA GLN A 146 -6.68 -5.91 -3.89
C GLN A 146 -5.43 -6.72 -4.25
N ILE A 147 -5.61 -7.99 -4.59
CA ILE A 147 -4.55 -8.82 -5.16
C ILE A 147 -4.83 -8.95 -6.64
N HIS A 148 -3.83 -8.66 -7.48
CA HIS A 148 -3.92 -9.06 -8.88
C HIS A 148 -3.42 -10.50 -8.97
N SER A 149 -4.24 -11.38 -9.54
CA SER A 149 -3.74 -12.68 -9.99
C SER A 149 -2.49 -12.43 -10.83
N PHE A 150 -1.44 -13.20 -10.56
CA PHE A 150 -0.42 -13.37 -11.58
C PHE A 150 -1.14 -14.09 -12.72
N ASP A 151 -1.64 -13.34 -13.70
CA ASP A 151 -2.18 -13.98 -14.89
C ASP A 151 -1.04 -14.81 -15.48
N HIS A 152 -1.31 -16.10 -15.65
CA HIS A 152 -0.36 -17.10 -16.11
C HIS A 152 0.09 -16.90 -17.58
N ASP A 153 -0.18 -15.74 -18.18
CA ASP A 153 0.17 -15.39 -19.56
C ASP A 153 1.54 -14.71 -19.68
N GLU A 154 2.46 -14.97 -18.73
CA GLU A 154 3.86 -14.68 -18.98
C GLU A 154 4.44 -15.79 -19.87
N LYS A 155 4.69 -15.45 -21.13
CA LYS A 155 5.49 -16.22 -22.08
C LYS A 155 6.73 -16.80 -21.36
N PRO A 156 7.12 -18.05 -21.66
CA PRO A 156 8.31 -18.64 -21.05
C PRO A 156 9.49 -17.69 -21.20
N VAL A 157 10.05 -17.29 -20.07
CA VAL A 157 11.27 -16.50 -19.98
C VAL A 157 12.37 -17.34 -20.61
N ASP A 158 13.08 -16.77 -21.60
CA ASP A 158 14.20 -17.41 -22.26
C ASP A 158 15.25 -17.86 -21.22
N GLU A 159 15.79 -19.07 -21.39
CA GLU A 159 16.77 -19.66 -20.48
C GLU A 159 18.04 -18.79 -20.44
N GLY A 160 18.13 -17.87 -19.48
CA GLY A 160 19.27 -16.96 -19.33
C GLY A 160 18.97 -15.66 -18.61
N GLN A 161 17.70 -15.34 -18.36
CA GLN A 161 17.32 -14.15 -17.60
C GLN A 161 17.01 -14.53 -16.15
N GLU A 162 17.81 -13.99 -15.22
CA GLU A 162 17.57 -14.07 -13.76
C GLU A 162 16.08 -13.83 -13.48
N PRO A 163 15.44 -14.67 -12.63
CA PRO A 163 14.03 -14.51 -12.31
C PRO A 163 13.84 -13.08 -11.82
N SER A 164 13.09 -12.27 -12.59
CA SER A 164 12.76 -10.93 -12.18
C SER A 164 12.18 -11.04 -10.78
N ASN A 165 12.75 -10.28 -9.85
CA ASN A 165 12.33 -10.25 -8.45
C ASN A 165 10.91 -9.69 -8.44
N ARG A 166 9.90 -10.52 -8.74
CA ARG A 166 8.53 -10.09 -9.03
C ARG A 166 7.97 -9.54 -7.72
N ARG A 167 8.05 -8.22 -7.56
CA ARG A 167 7.38 -7.48 -6.49
C ARG A 167 5.92 -7.89 -6.53
N GLY A 168 5.45 -8.44 -5.43
CA GLY A 168 4.14 -9.05 -5.28
C GLY A 168 3.05 -8.09 -5.70
N SER A 169 2.26 -8.53 -6.66
CA SER A 169 1.12 -7.81 -7.19
C SER A 169 0.06 -7.63 -6.11
N GLY A 170 -0.26 -6.38 -5.77
CA GLY A 170 -1.37 -6.07 -4.89
C GLY A 170 -1.26 -4.72 -4.17
N PHE A 171 -2.41 -4.27 -3.69
CA PHE A 171 -2.59 -3.03 -2.96
C PHE A 171 -3.30 -3.31 -1.63
N VAL A 172 -2.87 -2.64 -0.58
CA VAL A 172 -3.58 -2.56 0.69
C VAL A 172 -3.94 -1.11 0.96
N PHE A 173 -5.23 -0.84 1.15
CA PHE A 173 -5.73 0.48 1.52
C PHE A 173 -6.18 0.49 2.97
N VAL A 174 -5.75 1.51 3.70
CA VAL A 174 -6.06 1.69 5.12
C VAL A 174 -6.59 3.09 5.34
N GLN A 175 -7.82 3.20 5.84
CA GLN A 175 -8.36 4.48 6.29
C GLN A 175 -7.86 4.74 7.71
N GLY A 176 -7.09 5.81 7.88
CA GLY A 176 -6.53 6.21 9.16
C GLY A 176 -7.04 7.58 9.62
N GLY A 177 -6.62 7.95 10.81
CA GLY A 177 -6.85 9.27 11.37
C GLY A 177 -5.85 9.60 12.45
N GLY A 178 -5.83 10.87 12.85
CA GLY A 178 -5.03 11.31 13.96
C GLY A 178 -5.16 12.79 14.22
N LYS A 179 -4.55 13.22 15.32
CA LYS A 179 -4.38 14.63 15.64
C LYS A 179 -2.99 15.07 15.18
N PHE A 180 -2.98 16.11 14.34
CA PHE A 180 -1.78 16.69 13.78
C PHE A 180 -1.58 18.09 14.38
N SER A 181 -0.33 18.49 14.54
CA SER A 181 0.04 19.84 14.98
C SER A 181 1.25 20.33 14.21
N SER A 182 1.18 21.53 13.63
CA SER A 182 2.36 22.18 13.08
C SER A 182 3.36 22.45 14.21
N VAL A 183 4.64 22.15 14.03
CA VAL A 183 5.68 22.45 15.05
C VAL A 183 5.71 23.95 15.34
N GLU A 184 5.72 24.76 14.28
CA GLU A 184 5.49 26.20 14.34
C GLU A 184 4.36 26.54 13.35
N PRO A 185 3.30 27.25 13.77
CA PRO A 185 3.12 27.98 15.04
C PRO A 185 2.39 27.17 16.15
N GLY A 186 2.38 25.83 16.13
CA GLY A 186 1.64 25.03 17.13
C GLY A 186 0.14 24.84 16.88
N LYS A 187 -0.35 25.12 15.66
CA LYS A 187 -1.76 24.91 15.30
C LYS A 187 -2.04 23.41 15.16
N SER A 188 -3.13 22.95 15.78
CA SER A 188 -3.57 21.56 15.71
C SER A 188 -4.87 21.37 14.94
N TRP A 189 -5.01 20.22 14.30
CA TRP A 189 -6.25 19.77 13.65
C TRP A 189 -6.37 18.24 13.75
N ASN A 190 -7.58 17.73 13.53
CA ASN A 190 -7.80 16.30 13.33
C ASN A 190 -7.89 16.05 11.83
N GLU A 191 -7.20 15.02 11.35
CA GLU A 191 -7.17 14.65 9.94
C GLU A 191 -7.65 13.21 9.76
N LYS A 192 -8.29 12.94 8.61
CA LYS A 192 -8.54 11.58 8.13
C LYS A 192 -7.80 11.42 6.80
N PHE A 193 -7.12 10.30 6.65
CA PHE A 193 -6.29 10.02 5.49
C PHE A 193 -6.45 8.56 5.07
N VAL A 194 -5.92 8.24 3.89
CA VAL A 194 -5.86 6.87 3.39
C VAL A 194 -4.40 6.57 3.11
N TYR A 195 -3.89 5.47 3.65
CA TYR A 195 -2.63 4.90 3.18
C TYR A 195 -2.91 3.90 2.06
N ARG A 196 -2.06 3.90 1.05
CA ARG A 196 -1.94 2.87 0.03
C ARG A 196 -0.56 2.23 0.13
N PHE A 197 -0.55 0.93 0.41
CA PHE A 197 0.66 0.12 0.43
C PHE A 197 0.73 -0.76 -0.81
N SER A 198 1.92 -0.83 -1.42
CA SER A 198 2.14 -1.57 -2.65
C SER A 198 3.58 -2.05 -2.81
N GLU A 199 3.89 -2.63 -3.97
CA GLU A 199 5.24 -3.11 -4.34
C GLU A 199 5.85 -4.09 -3.34
N PHE A 200 5.00 -4.89 -2.69
CA PHE A 200 5.41 -5.78 -1.61
C PHE A 200 6.42 -6.83 -2.07
N ASP A 201 7.30 -7.32 -1.18
CA ASP A 201 8.09 -8.51 -1.48
C ASP A 201 7.28 -9.82 -1.24
N GLN A 202 7.94 -10.96 -1.43
CA GLN A 202 7.34 -12.27 -1.13
C GLN A 202 7.01 -12.45 0.36
N ALA A 203 7.80 -11.84 1.25
CA ALA A 203 7.57 -11.82 2.70
C ALA A 203 6.45 -10.86 3.13
N GLY A 204 5.92 -10.05 2.22
CA GLY A 204 4.88 -9.05 2.51
C GLY A 204 5.43 -7.78 3.13
N LYS A 205 6.75 -7.53 3.07
CA LYS A 205 7.33 -6.23 3.40
C LYS A 205 6.91 -5.19 2.37
N ILE A 206 6.71 -3.96 2.83
CA ILE A 206 6.16 -2.86 2.04
C ILE A 206 7.24 -2.33 1.10
N GLY A 207 6.91 -2.21 -0.19
CA GLY A 207 7.79 -1.59 -1.18
C GLY A 207 7.52 -0.11 -1.38
N HIS A 208 6.25 0.30 -1.32
CA HIS A 208 5.84 1.68 -1.52
C HIS A 208 4.67 2.01 -0.60
N TRP A 209 4.83 3.10 0.15
CA TRP A 209 3.82 3.70 1.01
C TRP A 209 3.40 5.06 0.41
N GLU A 210 2.09 5.25 0.25
CA GLU A 210 1.46 6.50 -0.21
C GLU A 210 0.26 6.89 0.66
#